data_AF-A0AA86YZ91-F1
#
_entry.id   AF-A0AA86YZ91-F1
#
_cell.length_a   1.000
_cell.length_b   1.000
_cell.length_c   1.000
_cell.angle_alpha   90.00
_cell.angle_beta   90.00
_cell.angle_gamma   90.00
#
_symmetry.space_group_name_H-M   'P 1'
#
loop_
_entity.id
_entity.type
_entity.pdbx_description
1 polymer ?
#
loop_
_entity_poly.entity_id
_entity_poly.type
_entity_poly.pdbx_seq_one_letter_code
_entity_poly.pdbx_strand_id
1 'polypeptide(L)'
;MLRLRRHDQITGNQVPEIILLNSHDGSSSYQMLPGFFRAICCNGLVCGDTFGEVRVPHKGDVVNKVIEGAYEVLGTFDAIADKREEMQSLILPPPAQHIFAQSALTYRYGEAHQPITEAQVLQPRRVEDKKDDLWTVYQRLQENLIKGGLSGRNAKGKRARTRSVNGIDGDIKLNKALWVMTEKMYEYINK
;
A
#
# COMPACT_ATOMS: atom_id res chain seq x y z
N MET A 1 13.74 2.85 7.93
CA MET A 1 12.58 3.58 7.39
C MET A 1 12.07 4.54 8.45
N LEU A 2 11.84 5.80 8.09
CA LEU A 2 11.13 6.76 8.93
C LEU A 2 9.84 7.17 8.22
N ARG A 3 8.77 7.45 8.97
CA ARG A 3 7.51 7.97 8.44
C ARG A 3 7.20 9.29 9.11
N LEU A 4 7.09 10.36 8.33
CA LEU A 4 6.88 11.73 8.80
C LEU A 4 5.46 12.17 8.49
N ARG A 5 4.79 12.76 9.47
CA ARG A 5 3.42 13.26 9.37
C ARG A 5 3.38 14.72 9.81
N ARG A 6 2.49 15.49 9.21
CA ARG A 6 2.24 16.87 9.64
C ARG A 6 1.58 16.87 11.01
N HIS A 7 2.11 17.69 11.92
CA HIS A 7 1.73 17.74 13.34
C HIS A 7 0.23 18.00 13.59
N ASP A 8 -0.35 18.85 12.76
CA ASP A 8 -1.74 19.32 12.76
C ASP A 8 -2.72 18.27 12.20
N GLN A 9 -2.22 17.23 11.54
CA GLN A 9 -3.02 16.19 10.90
C GLN A 9 -2.85 14.81 11.55
N ILE A 10 -2.01 14.67 12.60
CA ILE A 10 -1.65 13.36 13.19
C ILE A 10 -2.87 12.58 13.72
N THR A 11 -3.88 13.28 14.23
CA THR A 11 -5.09 12.67 14.80
C THR A 11 -6.17 12.37 13.75
N GLY A 12 -5.92 12.68 12.47
CA GLY A 12 -6.82 12.35 11.39
C GLY A 12 -6.99 10.84 11.24
N ASN A 13 -8.18 10.41 10.79
CA ASN A 13 -8.43 9.00 10.47
C ASN A 13 -7.53 8.50 9.33
N GLN A 14 -7.08 9.43 8.49
CA GLN A 14 -6.40 9.24 7.24
C GLN A 14 -5.47 10.43 7.03
N VAL A 15 -4.16 10.18 7.04
CA VAL A 15 -3.12 11.22 7.17
C VAL A 15 -2.06 11.00 6.10
N PRO A 16 -1.85 11.97 5.19
CA PRO A 16 -0.71 11.93 4.28
C PRO A 16 0.61 11.85 5.05
N GLU A 17 1.55 11.05 4.55
CA GLU A 17 2.87 10.90 5.19
C GLU A 17 3.99 10.84 4.16
N ILE A 18 5.18 11.27 4.58
CA ILE A 18 6.40 11.10 3.79
C ILE A 18 7.16 9.91 4.38
N ILE A 19 7.47 8.93 3.54
CA ILE A 19 8.22 7.73 3.93
C ILE A 19 9.66 7.90 3.46
N LEU A 20 10.57 7.91 4.41
CA LEU A 20 12.00 8.06 4.17
C LEU A 20 12.69 6.70 4.23
N LEU A 21 13.43 6.41 3.17
CA LEU A 21 14.24 5.21 3.03
C LEU A 21 15.69 5.59 2.82
N ASN A 22 16.57 4.89 3.52
CA ASN A 22 18.01 5.06 3.39
C ASN A 22 18.67 3.70 3.63
N SER A 23 19.61 3.33 2.77
CA SER A 23 20.50 2.21 3.04
C SER A 23 21.69 2.72 3.81
N HIS A 24 21.79 2.28 5.06
CA HIS A 24 22.81 2.72 6.02
C HIS A 24 24.27 2.50 5.53
N ASP A 25 24.48 1.67 4.50
CA ASP A 25 25.78 1.36 3.91
C ASP A 25 26.14 2.23 2.68
N GLY A 26 25.28 3.18 2.29
CA GLY A 26 25.50 4.06 1.14
C GLY A 26 25.42 3.36 -0.23
N SER A 27 24.96 2.11 -0.27
CA SER A 27 24.82 1.31 -1.50
C SER A 27 23.60 1.69 -2.35
N SER A 28 22.61 2.38 -1.76
CA SER A 28 21.44 2.92 -2.46
C SER A 28 21.31 4.41 -2.19
N SER A 29 20.65 5.14 -3.09
CA SER A 29 20.23 6.52 -2.83
C SER A 29 19.24 6.58 -1.67
N TYR A 30 19.22 7.72 -0.98
CA TYR A 30 18.11 8.11 -0.11
C TYR A 30 16.83 8.26 -0.95
N GLN A 31 15.69 7.82 -0.43
CA GLN A 31 14.40 7.91 -1.14
C GLN A 31 13.34 8.55 -0.24
N MET A 32 12.52 9.39 -0.86
CA MET A 32 11.31 9.95 -0.26
C MET A 32 10.11 9.47 -1.06
N LEU A 33 9.21 8.77 -0.40
CA LEU A 33 8.00 8.24 -1.01
C LEU A 33 6.78 8.93 -0.39
N PRO A 34 5.82 9.39 -1.20
CA PRO A 34 4.51 9.73 -0.67
C PRO A 34 3.81 8.48 -0.15
N GLY A 35 3.16 8.61 0.99
CA GLY A 35 2.42 7.55 1.64
C GLY A 35 1.15 8.08 2.27
N PHE A 36 0.35 7.15 2.77
CA PHE A 36 -0.91 7.46 3.41
C PHE A 36 -1.10 6.60 4.65
N PHE A 37 -1.19 7.21 5.81
CA PHE A 37 -1.44 6.49 7.04
C PHE A 37 -2.93 6.43 7.34
N ARG A 38 -3.44 5.24 7.64
CA ARG A 38 -4.80 5.08 8.14
C ARG A 38 -4.77 4.65 9.60
N ALA A 39 -5.24 5.52 10.48
CA ALA A 39 -5.18 5.34 11.93
C ALA A 39 -5.94 4.09 12.40
N ILE A 40 -7.10 3.82 11.80
CA ILE A 40 -8.00 2.70 12.17
C ILE A 40 -7.29 1.34 12.02
N CYS A 41 -6.38 1.21 11.05
CA CYS A 41 -5.61 -0.01 10.86
C CYS A 41 -4.18 0.02 11.37
N CYS A 42 -3.68 1.18 11.80
CA CYS A 42 -2.25 1.40 11.99
C CYS A 42 -1.41 0.92 10.79
N ASN A 43 -1.99 0.90 9.58
CA ASN A 43 -1.27 0.55 8.36
C ASN A 43 -0.84 1.83 7.67
N GLY A 44 0.45 1.91 7.38
CA GLY A 44 1.00 2.91 6.50
C GLY A 44 1.03 2.37 5.07
N LEU A 45 0.30 3.02 4.18
CA LEU A 45 0.28 2.75 2.75
C LEU A 45 1.45 3.48 2.07
N VAL A 46 2.01 2.86 1.04
CA VAL A 46 3.00 3.48 0.16
C VAL A 46 2.33 3.67 -1.19
N CYS A 47 2.25 4.90 -1.68
CA CYS A 47 1.70 5.16 -2.99
C CYS A 47 2.68 4.63 -4.04
N GLY A 48 2.15 4.16 -5.17
CA GLY A 48 2.96 3.70 -6.30
C GLY A 48 3.87 4.81 -6.86
N ASP A 49 4.69 4.44 -7.84
CA ASP A 49 5.63 5.38 -8.49
C ASP A 49 4.92 6.58 -9.16
N THR A 50 3.61 6.48 -9.35
CA THR A 50 2.72 7.48 -9.95
C THR A 50 2.77 8.84 -9.24
N PHE A 51 3.12 8.89 -7.94
CA PHE A 51 3.09 10.13 -7.15
C PHE A 51 4.46 10.75 -6.85
N GLY A 52 5.49 10.45 -7.65
CA GLY A 52 6.77 11.17 -7.57
C GLY A 52 7.67 10.64 -6.45
N GLU A 53 8.20 9.43 -6.62
CA GLU A 53 9.34 8.97 -5.81
C GLU A 53 10.54 9.89 -6.05
N VAL A 54 11.01 10.55 -4.99
CA VAL A 54 12.23 11.36 -5.07
C VAL A 54 13.42 10.54 -4.62
N ARG A 55 14.45 10.47 -5.47
CA ARG A 55 15.73 9.84 -5.14
C ARG A 55 16.81 10.88 -4.97
N VAL A 56 17.42 10.92 -3.80
CA VAL A 56 18.53 11.83 -3.50
C VAL A 56 19.84 11.04 -3.44
N PRO A 57 20.79 11.28 -4.35
CA PRO A 57 22.13 10.69 -4.29
C PRO A 57 22.88 11.14 -3.02
N HIS A 58 23.75 10.29 -2.47
CA HIS A 58 24.62 10.64 -1.33
C HIS A 58 25.83 11.53 -1.71
N LYS A 59 25.79 12.20 -2.86
CA LYS A 59 26.88 13.04 -3.39
C LYS A 59 26.34 14.36 -3.95
N GLY A 60 27.17 15.40 -3.86
CA GLY A 60 26.83 16.76 -4.27
C GLY A 60 26.05 17.52 -3.20
N ASP A 61 25.18 18.43 -3.62
CA ASP A 61 24.34 19.22 -2.72
C ASP A 61 23.15 18.41 -2.19
N VAL A 62 23.42 17.55 -1.21
CA VAL A 62 22.42 16.64 -0.64
C VAL A 62 21.34 17.41 0.11
N VAL A 63 21.70 18.47 0.85
CA VAL A 63 20.75 19.20 1.70
C VAL A 63 19.67 19.89 0.87
N ASN A 64 20.05 20.66 -0.15
CA ASN A 64 19.06 21.34 -0.99
C ASN A 64 18.18 20.35 -1.74
N LYS A 65 18.76 19.25 -2.26
CA LYS A 65 17.97 18.20 -2.93
C LYS A 65 16.97 17.50 -2.01
N VAL A 66 17.30 17.31 -0.73
CA VAL A 66 16.33 16.79 0.26
C VAL A 66 15.21 17.80 0.50
N ILE A 67 15.52 19.09 0.61
CA ILE A 67 14.51 20.13 0.82
C ILE A 67 13.57 20.24 -0.39
N GLU A 68 14.12 20.33 -1.60
CA GLU A 68 13.35 20.40 -2.84
C GLU A 68 12.47 19.16 -3.02
N GLY A 69 13.04 17.97 -2.80
CA GLY A 69 12.29 16.73 -2.89
C GLY A 69 11.18 16.61 -1.87
N ALA A 70 11.33 17.20 -0.67
CA ALA A 70 10.25 17.23 0.31
C ALA A 70 9.08 18.11 -0.18
N TYR A 71 9.35 19.25 -0.81
CA TYR A 71 8.30 20.08 -1.40
C TYR A 71 7.61 19.39 -2.58
N GLU A 72 8.35 18.65 -3.40
CA GLU A 72 7.79 17.86 -4.50
C GLU A 72 6.81 16.79 -3.98
N VAL A 73 7.22 16.02 -2.96
CA VAL A 73 6.34 15.02 -2.33
C VAL A 73 5.13 15.67 -1.65
N LEU A 74 5.28 16.84 -1.03
CA LEU A 74 4.14 17.56 -0.45
C LEU A 74 3.14 18.00 -1.52
N GLY A 75 3.60 18.36 -2.72
CA GLY A 75 2.74 18.75 -3.84
C GLY A 75 1.87 17.62 -4.40
N THR A 76 2.16 16.36 -4.05
CA THR A 76 1.43 15.20 -4.59
C THR A 76 0.31 14.73 -3.66
N PHE A 77 0.24 15.27 -2.43
CA PHE A 77 -0.73 14.83 -1.42
C PHE A 77 -2.18 15.10 -1.80
N ASP A 78 -2.47 16.26 -2.39
CA ASP A 78 -3.82 16.61 -2.84
C ASP A 78 -4.27 15.62 -3.94
N ALA A 79 -3.39 15.31 -4.90
CA ALA A 79 -3.67 14.33 -5.95
C ALA A 79 -3.92 12.91 -5.40
N ILE A 80 -3.22 12.51 -4.33
CA ILE A 80 -3.47 11.22 -3.65
C ILE A 80 -4.85 11.23 -2.97
N ALA A 81 -5.21 12.35 -2.34
CA ALA A 81 -6.51 12.51 -1.71
C ALA A 81 -7.65 12.44 -2.75
N ASP A 82 -7.46 13.10 -3.89
CA ASP A 82 -8.40 13.06 -5.03
C ASP A 82 -8.56 11.62 -5.56
N LYS A 83 -7.44 10.90 -5.80
CA LYS A 83 -7.50 9.49 -6.24
C LYS A 83 -8.20 8.59 -5.25
N ARG A 84 -8.00 8.83 -3.96
CA ARG A 84 -8.73 8.10 -2.92
C ARG A 84 -10.24 8.35 -3.03
N GLU A 85 -10.66 9.59 -3.20
CA GLU A 85 -12.08 9.96 -3.31
C GLU A 85 -12.72 9.38 -4.57
N GLU A 86 -12.02 9.42 -5.69
CA GLU A 86 -12.34 8.70 -6.92
C GLU A 86 -12.58 7.21 -6.65
N MET A 87 -11.62 6.52 -6.03
CA MET A 87 -11.74 5.09 -5.71
C MET A 87 -12.87 4.77 -4.71
N GLN A 88 -13.20 5.70 -3.79
CA GLN A 88 -14.31 5.55 -2.85
C GLN A 88 -15.68 5.71 -3.53
N SER A 89 -15.74 6.47 -4.63
CA SER A 89 -16.97 6.66 -5.40
C SER A 89 -17.34 5.44 -6.25
N LEU A 90 -16.37 4.54 -6.50
CA LEU A 90 -16.55 3.38 -7.36
C LEU A 90 -16.90 2.12 -6.58
N ILE A 91 -18.13 1.63 -6.71
CA ILE A 91 -18.53 0.32 -6.15
C ILE A 91 -17.95 -0.81 -6.99
N LEU A 92 -17.24 -1.72 -6.33
CA LEU A 92 -16.62 -2.88 -6.96
C LEU A 92 -17.53 -4.11 -6.82
N PRO A 93 -18.12 -4.63 -7.90
CA PRO A 93 -19.02 -5.78 -7.82
C PRO A 93 -18.27 -7.04 -7.40
N PRO A 94 -18.94 -8.03 -6.77
CA PRO A 94 -18.27 -9.20 -6.20
C PRO A 94 -17.32 -9.94 -7.15
N PRO A 95 -17.67 -10.19 -8.44
CA PRO A 95 -16.72 -10.82 -9.37
C PRO A 95 -15.42 -10.03 -9.54
N ALA A 96 -15.49 -8.70 -9.61
CA ALA A 96 -14.33 -7.84 -9.72
C ALA A 96 -13.51 -7.83 -8.42
N GLN A 97 -14.16 -7.91 -7.25
CA GLN A 97 -13.45 -8.08 -5.97
C GLN A 97 -12.64 -9.37 -5.94
N HIS A 98 -13.21 -10.49 -6.41
CA HIS A 98 -12.52 -11.78 -6.47
C HIS A 98 -11.34 -11.77 -7.43
N ILE A 99 -11.48 -11.16 -8.61
CA ILE A 99 -10.37 -11.01 -9.58
C ILE A 99 -9.25 -10.13 -9.00
N PHE A 100 -9.61 -9.06 -8.29
CA PHE A 100 -8.63 -8.20 -7.64
C PHE A 100 -7.87 -8.95 -6.54
N ALA A 101 -8.60 -9.68 -5.69
CA ALA A 101 -8.03 -10.52 -4.65
C ALA A 101 -7.10 -11.61 -5.21
N GLN A 102 -7.50 -12.27 -6.30
CA GLN A 102 -6.70 -13.28 -6.97
C GLN A 102 -5.38 -12.68 -7.50
N SER A 103 -5.46 -11.52 -8.16
CA SER A 103 -4.29 -10.80 -8.67
C SER A 103 -3.31 -10.43 -7.54
N ALA A 104 -3.84 -9.96 -6.41
CA ALA A 104 -3.07 -9.62 -5.23
C ALA A 104 -2.41 -10.85 -4.56
N LEU A 105 -3.13 -11.98 -4.50
CA LEU A 105 -2.60 -13.25 -3.98
C LEU A 105 -1.50 -13.81 -4.89
N THR A 106 -1.69 -13.77 -6.21
CA THR A 106 -0.70 -14.21 -7.20
C THR A 106 0.56 -13.37 -7.10
N TYR A 107 0.45 -12.05 -6.96
CA TYR A 107 1.62 -11.19 -6.76
C TYR A 107 2.40 -11.53 -5.48
N ARG A 108 1.69 -11.83 -4.39
CA ARG A 108 2.33 -12.09 -3.10
C ARG A 108 2.96 -13.48 -2.99
N TYR A 109 2.27 -14.51 -3.48
CA TYR A 109 2.61 -15.90 -3.22
C TYR A 109 3.05 -16.67 -4.48
N GLY A 110 2.87 -16.08 -5.65
CA GLY A 110 3.01 -16.75 -6.94
C GLY A 110 1.79 -17.61 -7.29
N GLU A 111 1.86 -18.24 -8.47
CA GLU A 111 0.80 -19.10 -9.00
C GLU A 111 0.87 -20.54 -8.45
N ALA A 112 2.07 -20.98 -8.04
CA ALA A 112 2.30 -22.38 -7.69
C ALA A 112 1.54 -22.83 -6.43
N HIS A 113 1.48 -21.99 -5.40
CA HIS A 113 0.77 -22.32 -4.16
C HIS A 113 0.35 -21.06 -3.39
N GLN A 114 -0.95 -20.91 -3.19
CA GLN A 114 -1.53 -19.85 -2.37
C GLN A 114 -2.10 -20.43 -1.07
N PRO A 115 -1.66 -19.97 0.11
CA PRO A 115 -2.05 -20.58 1.37
C PRO A 115 -3.49 -20.26 1.80
N ILE A 116 -4.10 -19.24 1.21
CA ILE A 116 -5.43 -18.69 1.53
C ILE A 116 -6.22 -18.40 0.25
N THR A 117 -7.54 -18.33 0.36
CA THR A 117 -8.43 -18.03 -0.77
C THR A 117 -8.72 -16.53 -0.91
N GLU A 118 -9.31 -16.14 -2.05
CA GLU A 118 -9.79 -14.79 -2.34
C GLU A 118 -10.79 -14.33 -1.27
N ALA A 119 -11.75 -15.19 -0.92
CA ALA A 119 -12.73 -14.88 0.11
C ALA A 119 -12.08 -14.62 1.49
N GLN A 120 -11.02 -15.37 1.83
CA GLN A 120 -10.32 -15.17 3.10
C GLN A 120 -9.54 -13.85 3.14
N VAL A 121 -8.92 -13.44 2.03
CA VAL A 121 -8.19 -12.17 1.98
C VAL A 121 -9.11 -10.96 1.83
N LEU A 122 -10.31 -11.14 1.29
CA LEU A 122 -11.37 -10.11 1.22
C LEU A 122 -12.12 -9.92 2.53
N GLN A 123 -11.94 -10.81 3.51
CA GLN A 123 -12.66 -10.73 4.78
C GLN A 123 -12.22 -9.49 5.56
N PRO A 124 -13.14 -8.55 5.87
CA PRO A 124 -12.80 -7.40 6.68
C PRO A 124 -12.41 -7.82 8.10
N ARG A 125 -11.40 -7.16 8.65
CA ARG A 125 -11.01 -7.32 10.07
C ARG A 125 -11.91 -6.53 11.02
N ARG A 126 -12.64 -5.54 10.50
CA ARG A 126 -13.49 -4.61 11.26
C ARG A 126 -14.78 -4.30 10.52
N VAL A 127 -15.75 -3.73 11.21
CA VAL A 127 -17.05 -3.38 10.61
C VAL A 127 -16.93 -2.19 9.65
N GLU A 128 -16.02 -1.27 9.94
CA GLU A 128 -15.73 -0.06 9.17
C GLU A 128 -15.17 -0.37 7.76
N ASP A 129 -14.64 -1.57 7.57
CA ASP A 129 -14.04 -2.04 6.32
C ASP A 129 -15.00 -2.90 5.49
N LYS A 130 -16.30 -2.91 5.82
CA LYS A 130 -17.31 -3.73 5.11
C LYS A 130 -17.79 -3.15 3.79
N LYS A 131 -17.46 -1.89 3.47
CA LYS A 131 -17.90 -1.28 2.22
C LYS A 131 -17.25 -1.96 1.02
N ASP A 132 -17.99 -2.00 -0.07
CA ASP A 132 -17.59 -2.65 -1.33
C ASP A 132 -17.07 -1.65 -2.37
N ASP A 133 -16.76 -0.41 -1.98
CA ASP A 133 -16.03 0.52 -2.83
C ASP A 133 -14.58 0.05 -3.06
N LEU A 134 -14.01 0.41 -4.22
CA LEU A 134 -12.68 -0.02 -4.66
C LEU A 134 -11.62 0.32 -3.61
N TRP A 135 -11.68 1.51 -3.02
CA TRP A 135 -10.76 1.93 -1.96
C TRP A 135 -10.83 0.99 -0.74
N THR A 136 -12.03 0.72 -0.24
CA THR A 136 -12.22 -0.14 0.94
C THR A 136 -11.81 -1.58 0.66
N VAL A 137 -12.11 -2.11 -0.54
CA VAL A 137 -11.64 -3.44 -0.96
C VAL A 137 -10.11 -3.50 -1.03
N TYR A 138 -9.47 -2.51 -1.63
CA TYR A 138 -8.02 -2.39 -1.67
C TYR A 138 -7.42 -2.40 -0.26
N GLN A 139 -7.98 -1.62 0.66
CA GLN A 139 -7.51 -1.54 2.04
C GLN A 139 -7.66 -2.88 2.78
N ARG A 140 -8.76 -3.62 2.55
CA ARG A 140 -8.93 -4.98 3.10
C ARG A 140 -7.84 -5.94 2.62
N LEU A 141 -7.57 -5.94 1.31
CA LEU A 141 -6.51 -6.76 0.71
C LEU A 141 -5.14 -6.40 1.28
N GLN A 142 -4.80 -5.11 1.27
CA GLN A 142 -3.53 -4.61 1.79
C GLN A 142 -3.31 -5.02 3.24
N GLU A 143 -4.31 -4.82 4.11
CA GLU A 143 -4.18 -5.16 5.52
C GLU A 143 -4.02 -6.66 5.74
N ASN A 144 -4.84 -7.48 5.09
CA ASN A 144 -4.78 -8.92 5.24
C ASN A 144 -3.48 -9.50 4.70
N LEU A 145 -2.96 -8.93 3.62
CA LEU A 145 -1.69 -9.34 3.07
C LEU A 145 -0.54 -8.87 3.98
N ILE A 146 -0.47 -7.61 4.38
CA ILE A 146 0.67 -7.12 5.20
C ILE A 146 0.68 -7.77 6.58
N LYS A 147 -0.46 -7.79 7.30
CA LYS A 147 -0.50 -8.32 8.67
C LYS A 147 -0.41 -9.84 8.75
N GLY A 148 -0.89 -10.56 7.73
CA GLY A 148 -0.99 -12.01 7.77
C GLY A 148 -1.87 -12.50 8.93
N GLY A 149 -1.53 -13.64 9.54
CA GLY A 149 -2.31 -14.28 10.60
C GLY A 149 -3.56 -15.05 10.14
N LEU A 150 -3.86 -15.08 8.83
CA LEU A 150 -4.96 -15.84 8.27
C LEU A 150 -4.65 -17.35 8.29
N SER A 151 -5.65 -18.15 8.66
CA SER A 151 -5.54 -19.61 8.66
C SER A 151 -5.56 -20.15 7.24
N GLY A 152 -4.55 -20.96 6.90
CA GLY A 152 -4.36 -21.49 5.56
C GLY A 152 -3.72 -22.88 5.57
N ARG A 153 -3.29 -23.32 4.39
CA ARG A 153 -2.51 -24.57 4.22
C ARG A 153 -1.18 -24.28 3.53
N ASN A 154 -0.12 -24.96 3.95
CA ASN A 154 1.16 -24.88 3.24
C ASN A 154 1.14 -25.78 1.99
N ALA A 155 2.20 -25.71 1.18
CA ALA A 155 2.34 -26.52 -0.03
C ALA A 155 2.31 -28.05 0.23
N LYS A 156 2.52 -28.49 1.48
CA LYS A 156 2.41 -29.90 1.91
C LYS A 156 1.01 -30.24 2.48
N GLY A 157 0.04 -29.34 2.35
CA GLY A 157 -1.34 -29.51 2.83
C GLY A 157 -1.53 -29.37 4.35
N LYS A 158 -0.47 -29.08 5.14
CA LYS A 158 -0.58 -28.93 6.60
C LYS A 158 -1.17 -27.57 6.97
N ARG A 159 -1.94 -27.52 8.06
CA ARG A 159 -2.47 -26.26 8.62
C ARG A 159 -1.32 -25.31 8.94
N ALA A 160 -1.45 -24.06 8.53
CA ALA A 160 -0.49 -23.00 8.77
C ALA A 160 -1.22 -21.66 8.92
N ARG A 161 -0.49 -20.63 9.37
CA ARG A 161 -0.96 -19.23 9.29
C ARG A 161 -0.07 -18.45 8.34
N THR A 162 -0.67 -17.53 7.58
CA THR A 162 0.08 -16.59 6.74
C THR A 162 0.98 -15.73 7.61
N ARG A 163 2.22 -15.48 7.17
CA ARG A 163 3.16 -14.62 7.90
C ARG A 163 2.88 -13.14 7.62
N SER A 164 3.25 -12.27 8.55
CA SER A 164 3.31 -10.83 8.31
C SER A 164 4.48 -10.49 7.38
N VAL A 165 4.36 -9.38 6.66
CA VAL A 165 5.48 -8.80 5.90
C VAL A 165 6.29 -7.93 6.86
N ASN A 166 7.49 -8.39 7.20
CA ASN A 166 8.37 -7.71 8.16
C ASN A 166 9.56 -6.99 7.49
N GLY A 167 9.87 -7.34 6.23
CA GLY A 167 10.96 -6.72 5.48
C GLY A 167 10.52 -5.43 4.83
N ILE A 168 11.33 -4.37 4.97
CA ILE A 168 11.05 -3.04 4.39
C ILE A 168 10.81 -3.12 2.88
N ASP A 169 11.72 -3.77 2.14
CA ASP A 169 11.60 -3.87 0.68
C ASP A 169 10.36 -4.64 0.25
N GLY A 170 10.01 -5.70 0.99
CA GLY A 170 8.82 -6.49 0.74
C GLY A 170 7.54 -5.70 1.01
N ASP A 171 7.52 -4.90 2.08
CA ASP A 171 6.40 -4.02 2.43
C ASP A 171 6.18 -2.96 1.35
N ILE A 172 7.25 -2.26 0.94
CA ILE A 172 7.17 -1.23 -0.11
C ILE A 172 6.72 -1.83 -1.44
N LYS A 173 7.34 -2.93 -1.88
CA LYS A 173 7.01 -3.57 -3.17
C LYS A 173 5.55 -3.99 -3.21
N LEU A 174 5.05 -4.63 -2.14
CA LEU A 174 3.66 -5.05 -2.06
C LEU A 174 2.70 -3.86 -2.05
N ASN A 175 2.96 -2.83 -1.24
CA ASN A 175 2.10 -1.64 -1.19
C ASN A 175 2.02 -0.94 -2.56
N LYS A 176 3.17 -0.71 -3.21
CA LYS A 176 3.24 -0.09 -4.54
C LYS A 176 2.48 -0.92 -5.58
N ALA A 177 2.68 -2.24 -5.59
CA ALA A 177 2.00 -3.12 -6.54
C ALA A 177 0.48 -3.09 -6.35
N LEU A 178 -0.01 -3.16 -5.11
CA LEU A 178 -1.44 -3.09 -4.83
C LEU A 178 -2.02 -1.72 -5.20
N TRP A 179 -1.29 -0.63 -4.97
CA TRP A 179 -1.70 0.71 -5.43
C TRP A 179 -1.88 0.75 -6.94
N VAL A 180 -0.86 0.33 -7.70
CA VAL A 180 -0.90 0.31 -9.17
C VAL A 180 -2.02 -0.59 -9.72
N MET A 181 -2.26 -1.75 -9.08
CA MET A 181 -3.39 -2.60 -9.44
C MET A 181 -4.74 -1.90 -9.23
N THR A 182 -4.85 -1.13 -8.15
CA THR A 182 -6.06 -0.36 -7.82
C THR A 182 -6.29 0.75 -8.83
N GLU A 183 -5.24 1.52 -9.19
CA GLU A 183 -5.32 2.55 -10.24
C GLU A 183 -5.78 1.95 -11.58
N LYS A 184 -5.17 0.85 -12.02
CA LYS A 184 -5.54 0.18 -13.26
C LYS A 184 -6.98 -0.34 -13.25
N MET A 185 -7.43 -0.87 -12.11
CA MET A 185 -8.82 -1.32 -11.95
C MET A 185 -9.79 -0.14 -12.09
N TYR A 186 -9.49 0.99 -11.44
CA TYR A 186 -10.29 2.21 -11.55
C TYR A 186 -10.35 2.72 -13.01
N GLU A 187 -9.21 2.80 -13.68
CA GLU A 187 -9.12 3.24 -15.07
C GLU A 187 -9.88 2.31 -16.03
N TYR A 188 -9.85 1.00 -15.79
CA TYR A 188 -10.51 0.04 -16.67
C TYR A 188 -12.03 0.07 -16.52
N ILE A 189 -12.55 0.28 -15.30
CA ILE A 189 -14.00 0.30 -15.04
C ILE A 189 -14.64 1.62 -15.51
N ASN A 190 -13.89 2.73 -15.47
CA ASN A 190 -14.39 4.06 -15.89
C ASN A 190 -14.07 4.42 -17.35
N LYS A 191 -13.60 3.45 -18.15
CA LYS A 191 -13.48 3.57 -19.61
C LYS A 191 -14.76 3.09 -20.28
#